data_AF-A0A928GFE9-F1
#
_entry.id   AF-A0A928GFE9-F1
#
_cell.length_a   1.000
_cell.length_b   1.000
_cell.length_c   1.000
_cell.angle_alpha   90.00
_cell.angle_beta   90.00
_cell.angle_gamma   90.00
#
_symmetry.space_group_name_H-M   'P 1'
#
loop_
_entity.id
_entity.type
_entity.pdbx_description
1 polymer ?
#
loop_
_entity_poly.entity_id
_entity_poly.type
_entity_poly.pdbx_seq_one_letter_code
_entity_poly.pdbx_strand_id
1 'polypeptide(L)'
;MMKTDAYLIKWYGPFESTEKVITFEEENPEVFNLYAFQAKMKSERSKYYCGMTYKQSVGRRMKNHDHHIHDFEDGKSKLQIWIGTIANVKAKERDVRICENLLTSSLANKICVGEKNLENRTNKKPPINNVYVINEWWKTNGVELQRRTASSIPAVLPEVLEYYAETKALYGVKRLKYIVDL
;
A
#
# COMPACT_ATOMS: atom_id res chain seq x y z
N MET A 1 -26.68 -4.51 14.25
CA MET A 1 -26.00 -4.84 12.99
C MET A 1 -24.56 -4.33 13.08
N MET A 2 -23.55 -5.19 12.94
CA MET A 2 -22.15 -4.73 12.87
C MET A 2 -22.00 -3.83 11.64
N LYS A 3 -21.30 -2.71 11.80
CA LYS A 3 -21.05 -1.78 10.70
C LYS A 3 -19.98 -2.39 9.78
N THR A 4 -20.17 -2.21 8.48
CA THR A 4 -19.19 -2.60 7.45
C THR A 4 -18.56 -1.36 6.86
N ASP A 5 -17.24 -1.37 6.73
CA ASP A 5 -16.46 -0.34 6.06
C ASP A 5 -15.86 -0.94 4.77
N ALA A 6 -16.01 -0.26 3.63
CA ALA A 6 -15.51 -0.74 2.33
C ALA A 6 -14.73 0.36 1.61
N TYR A 7 -13.53 0.03 1.13
CA TYR A 7 -12.60 0.99 0.55
C TYR A 7 -12.04 0.51 -0.78
N LEU A 8 -12.04 1.41 -1.76
CA LEU A 8 -11.34 1.26 -3.03
C LEU A 8 -10.07 2.10 -2.96
N ILE A 9 -8.92 1.47 -3.12
CA ILE A 9 -7.62 2.13 -3.13
C ILE A 9 -7.07 2.09 -4.55
N LYS A 10 -6.84 3.26 -5.14
CA LYS A 10 -6.12 3.40 -6.40
C LYS A 10 -4.65 3.69 -6.10
N TRP A 11 -3.78 2.80 -6.56
CA TRP A 11 -2.34 2.89 -6.41
C TRP A 11 -1.69 3.34 -7.70
N TYR A 12 -0.76 4.28 -7.62
CA TYR A 12 0.02 4.78 -8.76
C TYR A 12 1.50 4.47 -8.57
N GLY A 13 2.16 4.07 -9.65
CA GLY A 13 3.60 3.76 -9.64
C GLY A 13 4.03 2.78 -10.75
N PRO A 14 5.19 2.12 -10.58
CA PRO A 14 6.17 2.36 -9.52
C PRO A 14 6.97 3.65 -9.79
N PHE A 15 7.28 4.40 -8.74
CA PHE A 15 8.27 5.47 -8.76
C PHE A 15 9.63 4.95 -8.27
N GLU A 16 10.71 5.49 -8.83
CA GLU A 16 12.09 5.08 -8.49
C GLU A 16 12.73 6.00 -7.42
N SER A 17 12.08 7.11 -7.05
CA SER A 17 12.57 8.02 -6.00
C SER A 17 11.45 8.86 -5.38
N THR A 18 11.74 9.40 -4.20
CA THR A 18 10.85 10.32 -3.46
C THR A 18 10.57 11.60 -4.26
N GLU A 19 11.55 12.10 -5.03
CA GLU A 19 11.39 13.29 -5.88
C GLU A 19 10.33 13.07 -6.96
N LYS A 20 10.32 11.90 -7.61
CA LYS A 20 9.32 11.59 -8.63
C LYS A 20 7.91 11.48 -8.04
N VAL A 21 7.80 11.04 -6.79
CA VAL A 21 6.52 11.05 -6.06
C VAL A 21 6.06 12.50 -5.87
N ILE A 22 6.94 13.38 -5.40
CA ILE A 22 6.61 14.80 -5.18
C ILE A 22 6.14 15.46 -6.49
N THR A 23 6.89 15.30 -7.58
CA THR A 23 6.50 15.85 -8.89
C THR A 23 5.13 15.33 -9.33
N PHE A 24 4.86 14.03 -9.15
CA PHE A 24 3.56 13.47 -9.50
C PHE A 24 2.43 14.04 -8.62
N GLU A 25 2.64 14.19 -7.31
CA GLU A 25 1.66 14.82 -6.42
C GLU A 25 1.41 16.30 -6.76
N GLU A 26 2.41 17.04 -7.27
CA GLU A 26 2.26 18.43 -7.71
C GLU A 26 1.46 18.55 -9.02
N GLU A 27 1.61 17.57 -9.92
CA GLU A 27 0.93 17.52 -11.21
C GLU A 27 -0.50 16.95 -11.11
N ASN A 28 -0.86 16.28 -10.00
CA ASN A 28 -2.14 15.61 -9.83
C ASN A 28 -2.93 16.19 -8.65
N PRO A 29 -4.20 16.61 -8.86
CA PRO A 29 -5.01 17.21 -7.79
C PRO A 29 -5.55 16.19 -6.77
N GLU A 30 -5.30 14.88 -6.96
CA GLU A 30 -5.74 13.83 -6.04
C GLU A 30 -5.00 13.91 -4.70
N VAL A 31 -5.71 13.55 -3.61
CA VAL A 31 -5.08 13.46 -2.29
C VAL A 31 -4.59 12.03 -2.09
N PHE A 32 -3.28 11.88 -1.90
CA PHE A 32 -2.65 10.61 -1.58
C PHE A 32 -2.43 10.50 -0.07
N ASN A 33 -2.84 9.37 0.50
CA ASN A 33 -2.83 9.16 1.96
C ASN A 33 -2.12 7.87 2.35
N LEU A 34 -1.85 6.99 1.38
CA LEU A 34 -1.20 5.72 1.57
C LEU A 34 0.03 5.65 0.69
N TYR A 35 1.01 4.88 1.12
CA TYR A 35 2.16 4.58 0.30
C TYR A 35 2.75 3.24 0.67
N ALA A 36 3.35 2.57 -0.29
CA ALA A 36 4.07 1.34 -0.06
C ALA A 36 5.34 1.34 -0.90
N PHE A 37 6.45 0.85 -0.34
CA PHE A 37 7.68 0.73 -1.10
C PHE A 37 8.32 -0.62 -0.93
N GLN A 38 9.04 -1.03 -1.97
CA GLN A 38 9.90 -2.19 -1.99
C GLN A 38 11.33 -1.72 -2.28
N ALA A 39 12.27 -2.14 -1.43
CA ALA A 39 13.70 -2.01 -1.71
C ALA A 39 14.26 -3.39 -2.07
N LYS A 40 14.70 -3.56 -3.33
CA LYS A 40 15.35 -4.80 -3.77
C LYS A 40 16.86 -4.70 -3.58
N MET A 41 17.38 -5.52 -2.68
CA MET A 41 18.80 -5.65 -2.40
C MET A 41 19.45 -6.69 -3.35
N LYS A 42 20.75 -6.54 -3.67
CA LYS A 42 21.45 -7.43 -4.61
C LYS A 42 21.58 -8.88 -4.11
N SER A 43 21.84 -9.05 -2.82
CA SER A 43 22.16 -10.35 -2.18
C SER A 43 21.17 -10.73 -1.08
N GLU A 44 20.15 -9.93 -0.82
CA GLU A 44 19.19 -10.14 0.26
C GLU A 44 17.76 -10.16 -0.26
N ARG A 45 16.83 -10.67 0.56
CA ARG A 45 15.41 -10.58 0.26
C ARG A 45 14.99 -9.11 0.20
N SER A 46 14.06 -8.79 -0.70
CA SER A 46 13.48 -7.47 -0.76
C SER A 46 12.87 -7.07 0.59
N LYS A 47 13.05 -5.80 0.95
CA LYS A 47 12.40 -5.15 2.08
C LYS A 47 11.14 -4.45 1.63
N TYR A 48 10.13 -4.45 2.49
CA TYR A 48 8.83 -3.86 2.20
C TYR A 48 8.39 -2.94 3.33
N TYR A 49 7.62 -1.93 2.97
CA TYR A 49 7.02 -0.99 3.91
C TYR A 49 5.68 -0.53 3.35
N CYS A 50 4.71 -0.31 4.23
CA CYS A 50 3.45 0.35 3.90
C CYS A 50 3.19 1.44 4.95
N GLY A 51 2.90 2.66 4.54
CA GLY A 51 2.68 3.77 5.46
C GLY A 51 1.46 4.58 5.10
N MET A 52 1.15 5.51 5.99
CA MET A 52 0.09 6.48 5.79
C MET A 52 0.53 7.90 6.11
N THR A 53 -0.20 8.85 5.54
CA THR A 53 -0.16 10.25 5.90
C THR A 53 -1.59 10.83 5.87
N TYR A 54 -1.80 11.91 6.61
CA TYR A 54 -3.09 12.61 6.64
C TYR A 54 -2.93 14.14 6.71
N LYS A 55 -1.86 14.62 7.36
CA LYS A 55 -1.59 16.06 7.55
C LYS A 55 -0.67 16.67 6.49
N GLN A 56 -0.11 15.85 5.60
CA GLN A 56 0.83 16.25 4.56
C GLN A 56 0.79 15.27 3.39
N SER A 57 1.38 15.64 2.24
CA SER A 57 1.52 14.76 1.09
C SER A 57 2.43 13.56 1.39
N VAL A 58 2.34 12.51 0.57
CA VAL A 58 3.15 11.30 0.70
C VAL A 58 4.62 11.62 0.50
N GLY A 59 4.97 12.36 -0.57
CA GLY A 59 6.33 12.73 -0.86
C GLY A 59 6.97 13.56 0.26
N ARG A 60 6.21 14.49 0.86
CA ARG A 60 6.67 15.23 2.04
C ARG A 60 6.86 14.33 3.26
N ARG A 61 5.96 13.37 3.48
CA ARG A 61 6.07 12.38 4.57
C ARG A 61 7.32 11.51 4.43
N MET A 62 7.68 11.13 3.22
CA MET A 62 8.88 10.34 2.94
C MET A 62 10.18 11.09 3.24
N LYS A 63 10.17 12.43 3.18
CA LYS A 63 11.32 13.28 3.52
C LYS A 63 11.48 13.57 5.02
N ASN A 64 10.61 13.03 5.88
CA ASN A 64 10.79 13.15 7.32
C ASN A 64 12.10 12.47 7.74
N HIS A 65 12.92 13.14 8.54
CA HIS A 65 14.27 12.69 8.94
C HIS A 65 14.34 11.23 9.44
N ASP A 66 13.31 10.74 10.11
CA ASP A 66 13.24 9.40 10.71
C ASP A 66 12.55 8.35 9.82
N HIS A 67 12.34 8.65 8.54
CA HIS A 67 11.61 7.77 7.63
C HIS A 67 12.49 6.64 7.08
N HIS A 68 12.00 5.39 7.18
CA HIS A 68 12.70 4.16 6.73
C HIS A 68 13.10 4.14 5.25
N ILE A 69 12.56 5.03 4.42
CA ILE A 69 12.95 5.10 3.01
C ILE A 69 14.42 5.54 2.85
N HIS A 70 14.92 6.36 3.77
CA HIS A 70 16.29 6.88 3.74
C HIS A 70 17.34 5.77 3.90
N ASP A 71 16.98 4.65 4.52
CA ASP A 71 17.83 3.45 4.62
C ASP A 71 18.11 2.81 3.25
N PHE A 72 17.35 3.18 2.21
CA PHE A 72 17.37 2.55 0.89
C PHE A 72 17.71 3.52 -0.26
N GLU A 73 17.84 4.82 0.02
CA GLU A 73 18.16 5.87 -0.97
C GLU A 73 19.66 5.95 -1.32
N ASP A 74 20.53 5.18 -0.65
CA ASP A 74 21.99 5.18 -0.85
C ASP A 74 22.49 4.54 -2.17
N GLY A 75 21.57 4.18 -3.07
CA GLY A 75 21.85 3.59 -4.39
C GLY A 75 22.24 2.12 -4.37
N LYS A 76 22.29 1.46 -3.20
CA LYS A 76 22.56 0.01 -3.11
C LYS A 76 21.34 -0.86 -3.36
N SER A 77 20.15 -0.26 -3.33
CA SER A 77 18.87 -0.91 -3.55
C SER A 77 18.20 -0.42 -4.83
N LYS A 78 17.34 -1.25 -5.45
CA LYS A 78 16.37 -0.79 -6.44
C LYS A 78 15.05 -0.51 -5.74
N LEU A 79 14.68 0.76 -5.66
CA LEU A 79 13.50 1.22 -4.93
C LEU A 79 12.29 1.30 -5.87
N GLN A 80 11.17 0.71 -5.44
CA GLN A 80 9.88 0.86 -6.10
C GLN A 80 8.88 1.41 -5.12
N ILE A 81 8.37 2.61 -5.37
CA ILE A 81 7.40 3.31 -4.53
C ILE A 81 6.04 3.30 -5.24
N TRP A 82 4.99 3.07 -4.47
CA TRP A 82 3.61 3.19 -4.88
C TRP A 82 2.90 4.13 -3.92
N ILE A 83 2.07 5.04 -4.45
CA ILE A 83 1.24 5.94 -3.63
C ILE A 83 -0.22 5.65 -3.88
N GLY A 84 -1.04 5.74 -2.84
CA GLY A 84 -2.43 5.29 -2.85
C GLY A 84 -3.39 6.39 -2.40
N THR A 85 -4.51 6.50 -3.13
CA THR A 85 -5.66 7.31 -2.75
C THR A 85 -6.87 6.41 -2.49
N ILE A 86 -7.71 6.78 -1.51
CA ILE A 86 -8.99 6.11 -1.27
C ILE A 86 -10.02 6.79 -2.18
N ALA A 87 -10.48 6.07 -3.20
CA ALA A 87 -11.19 6.65 -4.33
C ALA A 87 -12.73 6.65 -4.17
N ASN A 88 -13.28 5.77 -3.34
CA ASN A 88 -14.74 5.61 -3.23
C ASN A 88 -15.38 6.46 -2.12
N VAL A 89 -14.59 7.11 -1.25
CA VAL A 89 -15.07 7.96 -0.15
C VAL A 89 -14.12 9.10 0.11
N LYS A 90 -14.62 10.21 0.68
CA LYS A 90 -13.76 11.26 1.23
C LYS A 90 -13.11 10.78 2.52
N ALA A 91 -11.89 10.26 2.41
CA ALA A 91 -11.18 9.62 3.50
C ALA A 91 -10.93 10.53 4.71
N LYS A 92 -11.24 10.01 5.89
CA LYS A 92 -10.83 10.56 7.19
C LYS A 92 -9.59 9.82 7.69
N GLU A 93 -8.90 10.39 8.68
CA GLU A 93 -7.69 9.76 9.25
C GLU A 93 -7.95 8.31 9.73
N ARG A 94 -9.14 8.06 10.29
CA ARG A 94 -9.59 6.72 10.69
C ARG A 94 -9.57 5.74 9.51
N ASP A 95 -10.10 6.15 8.37
CA ASP A 95 -10.27 5.30 7.19
C ASP A 95 -8.90 4.90 6.64
N VAL A 96 -8.02 5.89 6.50
CA VAL A 96 -6.62 5.70 6.07
C VAL A 96 -5.88 4.75 7.02
N ARG A 97 -6.04 4.94 8.34
CA ARG A 97 -5.43 4.08 9.36
C ARG A 97 -5.94 2.65 9.31
N ILE A 98 -7.24 2.46 9.07
CA ILE A 98 -7.82 1.12 8.89
C ILE A 98 -7.22 0.44 7.66
N CYS A 99 -7.15 1.16 6.53
CA CYS A 99 -6.55 0.64 5.30
C CYS A 99 -5.07 0.27 5.50
N GLU A 100 -4.25 1.17 6.06
CA GLU A 100 -2.82 0.89 6.33
C GLU A 100 -2.66 -0.33 7.23
N ASN A 101 -3.40 -0.41 8.34
CA ASN A 101 -3.36 -1.56 9.24
C ASN A 101 -3.66 -2.89 8.50
N LEU A 102 -4.68 -2.92 7.64
CA LEU A 102 -5.03 -4.13 6.87
C LEU A 102 -3.96 -4.49 5.84
N LEU A 103 -3.46 -3.50 5.10
CA LEU A 103 -2.41 -3.71 4.09
C LEU A 103 -1.13 -4.22 4.76
N THR A 104 -0.71 -3.58 5.84
CA THR A 104 0.47 -3.97 6.61
C THR A 104 0.30 -5.34 7.25
N SER A 105 -0.89 -5.65 7.79
CA SER A 105 -1.20 -7.00 8.31
C SER A 105 -1.16 -8.05 7.19
N SER A 106 -1.68 -7.73 6.00
CA SER A 106 -1.58 -8.63 4.85
C SER A 106 -0.13 -8.83 4.41
N LEU A 107 0.70 -7.78 4.38
CA LEU A 107 2.13 -7.89 4.06
C LEU A 107 2.85 -8.77 5.08
N ALA A 108 2.59 -8.54 6.38
CA ALA A 108 3.13 -9.30 7.51
C ALA A 108 2.67 -10.77 7.53
N ASN A 109 1.60 -11.14 6.82
CA ASN A 109 1.15 -12.53 6.71
C ASN A 109 1.54 -13.18 5.37
N LYS A 110 1.51 -12.43 4.25
CA LYS A 110 1.75 -12.95 2.89
C LYS A 110 3.20 -12.92 2.45
N ILE A 111 3.96 -11.88 2.79
CA ILE A 111 5.39 -11.75 2.45
C ILE A 111 6.26 -12.43 3.51
N CYS A 112 5.78 -12.39 4.75
CA CYS A 112 6.51 -12.82 5.91
C CYS A 112 6.26 -14.31 6.19
N VAL A 113 7.20 -15.10 5.71
CA VAL A 113 7.77 -16.21 6.51
C VAL A 113 8.52 -15.62 7.75
N GLY A 114 7.94 -14.64 8.46
CA GLY A 114 8.50 -13.91 9.60
C GLY A 114 8.62 -12.38 9.43
N GLU A 115 8.31 -11.62 10.48
CA GLU A 115 8.28 -10.14 10.59
C GLU A 115 9.59 -9.42 10.17
N LYS A 116 10.69 -10.15 9.93
CA LYS A 116 12.05 -9.64 9.69
C LYS A 116 12.25 -8.79 8.41
N ASN A 117 11.32 -8.87 7.46
CA ASN A 117 11.42 -8.18 6.16
C ASN A 117 10.44 -7.00 6.00
N LEU A 118 9.66 -6.72 7.05
CA LEU A 118 8.74 -5.59 7.11
C LEU A 118 9.33 -4.57 8.08
N GLU A 119 9.57 -3.35 7.61
CA GLU A 119 10.19 -2.31 8.44
C GLU A 119 9.18 -1.59 9.36
N ASN A 120 7.88 -1.88 9.22
CA ASN A 120 6.85 -1.32 10.08
C ASN A 120 6.94 -1.82 11.54
N ARG A 121 7.08 -0.89 12.50
CA ARG A 121 6.76 -1.13 13.92
C ARG A 121 5.27 -0.81 14.17
N THR A 122 4.36 -1.75 13.87
CA THR A 122 2.91 -1.44 13.88
C THR A 122 2.21 -1.52 15.23
N ASN A 123 1.22 -0.64 15.42
CA ASN A 123 0.17 -0.75 16.42
C ASN A 123 -0.84 -1.82 15.97
N LYS A 124 -0.72 -3.04 16.50
CA LYS A 124 -1.47 -4.25 16.07
C LYS A 124 -2.95 -4.26 16.48
N LYS A 125 -3.61 -3.10 16.66
CA LYS A 125 -5.01 -3.05 17.08
C LYS A 125 -5.91 -3.37 15.87
N PRO A 126 -6.60 -4.52 15.87
CA PRO A 126 -7.48 -4.87 14.77
C PRO A 126 -8.68 -3.90 14.70
N PRO A 127 -9.28 -3.70 13.51
CA PRO A 127 -10.54 -2.99 13.39
C PRO A 127 -11.65 -3.67 14.21
N ILE A 128 -12.61 -2.86 14.67
CA ILE A 128 -13.81 -3.34 15.39
C ILE A 128 -14.96 -3.70 14.45
N ASN A 129 -14.84 -3.35 13.17
CA ASN A 129 -15.85 -3.52 12.12
C ASN A 129 -15.34 -4.52 11.07
N ASN A 130 -16.26 -5.10 10.30
CA ASN A 130 -15.86 -5.78 9.08
C ASN A 130 -15.30 -4.76 8.09
N VAL A 131 -14.19 -5.10 7.44
CA VAL A 131 -13.50 -4.19 6.51
C VAL A 131 -13.20 -4.89 5.20
N TYR A 132 -13.55 -4.25 4.10
CA TYR A 132 -13.26 -4.71 2.75
C TYR A 132 -12.36 -3.68 2.06
N VAL A 133 -11.26 -4.14 1.45
CA VAL A 133 -10.34 -3.30 0.69
C VAL A 133 -10.13 -3.88 -0.70
N ILE A 134 -10.35 -3.06 -1.72
CA ILE A 134 -10.05 -3.37 -3.12
C ILE A 134 -8.86 -2.51 -3.55
N ASN A 135 -7.79 -3.14 -4.07
CA ASN A 135 -6.59 -2.47 -4.55
C ASN A 135 -6.54 -2.50 -6.09
N GLU A 136 -6.66 -1.33 -6.71
CA GLU A 136 -6.45 -1.11 -8.14
C GLU A 136 -5.06 -0.52 -8.39
N TRP A 137 -4.38 -0.99 -9.42
CA TRP A 137 -2.99 -0.62 -9.69
C TRP A 137 -2.89 0.10 -11.03
N TRP A 138 -2.30 1.28 -11.03
CA TRP A 138 -2.22 2.18 -12.17
C TRP A 138 -0.78 2.60 -12.39
N LYS A 139 -0.41 2.72 -13.67
CA LYS A 139 0.83 3.39 -14.07
C LYS A 139 0.67 4.90 -13.91
N THR A 140 1.79 5.60 -13.82
CA THR A 140 1.83 7.08 -13.73
C THR A 140 1.23 7.79 -14.95
N ASN A 141 1.09 7.10 -16.08
CA ASN A 141 0.44 7.62 -17.28
C ASN A 141 -1.08 7.35 -17.33
N GLY A 142 -1.69 6.91 -16.23
CA GLY A 142 -3.12 6.66 -16.14
C GLY A 142 -3.59 5.35 -16.77
N VAL A 143 -2.69 4.44 -17.14
CA VAL A 143 -3.04 3.12 -17.67
C VAL A 143 -3.02 2.08 -16.56
N GLU A 144 -4.07 1.25 -16.47
CA GLU A 144 -4.14 0.15 -15.50
C GLU A 144 -2.97 -0.83 -15.67
N LEU A 145 -2.43 -1.30 -14.55
CA LEU A 145 -1.31 -2.22 -14.49
C LEU A 145 -1.76 -3.68 -14.73
N GLN A 146 -1.66 -4.11 -15.98
CA GLN A 146 -2.06 -5.47 -16.40
C GLN A 146 -1.05 -6.58 -16.01
N ARG A 147 0.24 -6.25 -15.90
CA ARG A 147 1.32 -7.22 -15.62
C ARG A 147 2.08 -6.84 -14.36
N ARG A 148 2.37 -7.84 -13.53
CA ARG A 148 3.04 -7.66 -12.24
C ARG A 148 4.30 -8.52 -12.20
N THR A 149 5.44 -7.89 -11.90
CA THR A 149 6.69 -8.59 -11.67
C THR A 149 6.60 -9.40 -10.39
N ALA A 150 7.18 -10.60 -10.37
CA ALA A 150 7.26 -11.40 -9.15
C ALA A 150 7.90 -10.57 -8.03
N SER A 151 7.35 -10.68 -6.80
CA SER A 151 7.76 -9.94 -5.61
C SER A 151 7.51 -8.42 -5.62
N SER A 152 6.98 -7.80 -6.68
CA SER A 152 6.62 -6.38 -6.63
C SER A 152 5.47 -6.14 -5.65
N ILE A 153 5.33 -4.90 -5.15
CA ILE A 153 4.22 -4.48 -4.28
C ILE A 153 2.85 -4.93 -4.84
N PRO A 154 2.48 -4.67 -6.11
CA PRO A 154 1.24 -5.18 -6.70
C PRO A 154 1.10 -6.71 -6.70
N ALA A 155 2.20 -7.46 -6.74
CA ALA A 155 2.18 -8.92 -6.79
C ALA A 155 2.00 -9.57 -5.41
N VAL A 156 2.45 -8.88 -4.36
CA VAL A 156 2.43 -9.39 -2.97
C VAL A 156 1.22 -8.90 -2.19
N LEU A 157 0.73 -7.69 -2.47
CA LEU A 157 -0.54 -7.20 -1.94
C LEU A 157 -1.70 -7.81 -2.72
N PRO A 158 -2.69 -8.45 -2.06
CA PRO A 158 -3.91 -8.90 -2.72
C PRO A 158 -4.71 -7.74 -3.29
N GLU A 159 -5.39 -8.00 -4.41
CA GLU A 159 -6.36 -7.09 -5.00
C GLU A 159 -7.62 -6.94 -4.15
N VAL A 160 -8.02 -7.97 -3.42
CA VAL A 160 -9.15 -7.90 -2.49
C VAL A 160 -8.73 -8.42 -1.13
N LEU A 161 -9.03 -7.66 -0.08
CA LEU A 161 -8.91 -8.04 1.32
C LEU A 161 -10.27 -7.98 1.98
N GLU A 162 -10.55 -8.99 2.81
CA GLU A 162 -11.74 -9.02 3.66
C GLU A 162 -11.32 -9.32 5.08
N TYR A 163 -11.76 -8.48 6.01
CA TYR A 163 -11.52 -8.65 7.43
C TYR A 163 -12.85 -8.81 8.16
N TYR A 164 -12.96 -9.85 8.98
CA TYR A 164 -14.10 -10.12 9.83
C TYR A 164 -13.74 -9.85 11.29
N ALA A 165 -14.40 -8.88 11.92
CA ALA A 165 -14.04 -8.41 13.26
C ALA A 165 -14.31 -9.44 14.36
N GLU A 166 -15.41 -10.18 14.26
CA GLU A 166 -15.83 -11.19 15.22
C GLU A 166 -14.80 -12.32 15.35
N THR A 167 -14.34 -12.84 14.21
CA THR A 167 -13.38 -13.95 14.15
C THR A 167 -11.93 -13.48 14.10
N LYS A 168 -11.71 -12.18 13.89
CA LYS A 168 -10.41 -11.57 13.58
C LYS A 168 -9.72 -12.21 12.37
N ALA A 169 -10.49 -12.76 11.44
CA ALA A 169 -9.96 -13.43 10.26
C ALA A 169 -9.73 -12.44 9.10
N LEU A 170 -8.59 -12.59 8.42
CA LEU A 170 -8.22 -11.83 7.23
C LEU A 170 -8.14 -12.77 6.03
N TYR A 171 -8.96 -12.51 5.02
CA TYR A 171 -8.97 -13.22 3.75
C TYR A 171 -8.48 -12.29 2.63
N GLY A 172 -8.02 -12.87 1.53
CA GLY A 172 -7.78 -12.04 0.36
C GLY A 172 -7.42 -12.77 -0.93
N VAL A 173 -7.90 -12.23 -2.03
CA VAL A 173 -7.70 -12.71 -3.40
C VAL A 173 -6.52 -11.98 -4.03
N LYS A 174 -5.54 -12.73 -4.55
CA LYS A 174 -4.34 -12.14 -5.15
C LYS A 174 -4.63 -11.40 -6.46
N ARG A 175 -5.49 -11.97 -7.29
CA ARG A 175 -5.79 -11.46 -8.63
C ARG A 175 -7.25 -11.76 -8.99
N LEU A 176 -8.01 -10.72 -9.28
CA LEU A 176 -9.31 -10.79 -9.90
C LEU A 176 -9.17 -11.35 -11.31
N LYS A 177 -10.16 -12.12 -11.72
CA LYS A 177 -10.21 -12.70 -13.06
C LYS A 177 -11.17 -11.87 -13.89
N TYR A 178 -10.72 -11.47 -15.07
CA TYR A 178 -11.63 -11.00 -16.11
C TYR A 178 -12.67 -12.09 -16.39
N ILE A 179 -13.93 -11.70 -16.49
CA ILE A 179 -15.05 -12.61 -16.80
C ILE A 179 -15.58 -12.29 -18.19
N VAL A 180 -16.13 -11.08 -18.38
CA VAL A 180 -16.71 -10.61 -19.64
C VAL A 180 -16.90 -9.09 -19.57
N ASP A 181 -16.98 -8.43 -20.71
CA ASP A 181 -17.50 -7.05 -20.83
C ASP A 181 -19.03 -7.10 -20.95
N LEU A 182 -19.74 -6.23 -20.22
CA LEU A 182 -21.22 -6.16 -20.21
C LEU A 182 -21.75 -5.06 -21.12
#